data_AF-A0A959X8E4-F1
#
_entry.id   AF-A0A959X8E4-F1
#
_cell.length_a   1.000
_cell.length_b   1.000
_cell.length_c   1.000
_cell.angle_alpha   90.00
_cell.angle_beta   90.00
_cell.angle_gamma   90.00
#
_symmetry.space_group_name_H-M   'P 1'
#
loop_
_entity.id
_entity.type
_entity.pdbx_description
1 polymer ?
#
loop_
_entity_poly.entity_id
_entity_poly.type
_entity_poly.pdbx_seq_one_letter_code
_entity_poly.pdbx_strand_id
1 'polypeptide(L)'
;DYFTQSLGSPASSDRAIAVASFDNSQVRLAELSFAPAGAAPISAGYLPATGSPALTDAINGLPTTGLTDPLGCTPGGDATGAVAVVSRGTCTFHEKAVNAQNAGAEALVIYNNQPGFINATVEGETPITIPVVTITQDDGVALVAALASGPVTAAVTGRNVDRPNPTAGLVSDFSSWGLAADLTLKPDLGAPGGSIYSLQPVEQGNGYVVNSGTSMAAPHVAGAVALMLQAKPRMKPDEVLTRLQNTASPANLRELPDLGILDAAHRQGAGLIQVDRAILTDAVVTPGKLSAGESADGRFRKTLTITNTSKRTVTWTLSKTDAVSTDPGEWQNEFLPALYDTRVTFSKTKVKVPARGSARVTVTITPDREAPEGTVYSGYVVLTSAEGTTLSVPFAGMAGDYGNLDVFPDLGIGVPALVEVVCGNWFEGECVDPDVEVYDVDPSKVFRGGEDPATILAHLAYPARRLTVDLIPVTGKGKLDERGKREVMRIDYVGRSPELSLFSWDGKVPGKKGTRVDAAPGTYALRMTALKADGDGNRQSWTSPAFGFDPRPASDKASAKDRIGTTAQQPGR
;
A
#
# COMPACT_ATOMS: atom_id res chain seq x y z
N ASP A 1 -5.36 -3.30 1.70
CA ASP A 1 -4.36 -2.31 2.18
C ASP A 1 -4.57 -0.88 1.69
N TYR A 2 -5.78 -0.48 1.31
CA TYR A 2 -6.03 0.95 1.02
C TYR A 2 -5.92 1.75 2.32
N PHE A 3 -5.33 2.96 2.25
CA PHE A 3 -5.22 3.89 3.37
C PHE A 3 -4.44 3.36 4.58
N THR A 4 -3.25 2.81 4.38
CA THR A 4 -2.43 2.39 5.52
C THR A 4 -0.95 2.70 5.26
N GLN A 5 -0.15 2.94 6.31
CA GLN A 5 1.29 3.27 6.23
C GLN A 5 2.18 2.17 5.59
N SER A 6 2.18 2.02 4.27
CA SER A 6 2.72 0.84 3.57
C SER A 6 4.13 0.99 2.99
N LEU A 7 4.85 2.08 3.29
CA LEU A 7 6.21 2.28 2.78
C LEU A 7 7.19 1.22 3.27
N GLY A 8 7.88 0.57 2.33
CA GLY A 8 8.89 -0.45 2.61
C GLY A 8 10.36 0.00 2.42
N SER A 9 11.27 -0.89 2.83
CA SER A 9 12.70 -0.85 2.50
C SER A 9 12.93 -1.45 1.11
N PRO A 10 13.93 -0.99 0.31
CA PRO A 10 14.95 0.02 0.61
C PRO A 10 14.50 1.47 0.36
N ALA A 11 13.27 1.70 -0.10
CA ALA A 11 12.77 3.04 -0.45
C ALA A 11 12.73 4.01 0.76
N SER A 12 12.51 3.47 1.97
CA SER A 12 12.55 4.23 3.22
C SER A 12 13.93 4.81 3.56
N SER A 13 15.02 4.35 2.94
CA SER A 13 16.38 4.86 3.16
C SER A 13 16.53 6.33 2.75
N ASP A 14 17.27 7.10 3.55
CA ASP A 14 17.65 8.49 3.25
C ASP A 14 18.45 8.65 1.96
N ARG A 15 19.16 7.60 1.52
CA ARG A 15 19.99 7.63 0.31
C ARG A 15 19.27 7.15 -0.95
N ALA A 16 18.03 6.66 -0.81
CA ALA A 16 17.19 6.28 -1.93
C ALA A 16 16.19 7.40 -2.23
N ILE A 17 15.81 7.55 -3.50
CA ILE A 17 14.67 8.38 -3.89
C ILE A 17 13.44 7.48 -3.92
N ALA A 18 12.53 7.65 -2.97
CA ALA A 18 11.25 6.94 -2.98
C ALA A 18 10.26 7.66 -3.90
N VAL A 19 9.57 6.90 -4.74
CA VAL A 19 8.75 7.42 -5.83
C VAL A 19 7.30 6.97 -5.67
N ALA A 20 6.39 7.92 -5.46
CA ALA A 20 4.95 7.71 -5.54
C ALA A 20 4.51 7.49 -7.00
N SER A 21 3.43 6.74 -7.18
CA SER A 21 2.80 6.56 -8.49
C SER A 21 1.70 7.61 -8.70
N PHE A 22 1.72 8.24 -9.87
CA PHE A 22 0.64 9.09 -10.37
C PHE A 22 0.01 8.43 -11.60
N ASP A 23 -1.29 8.63 -11.77
CA ASP A 23 -2.03 8.05 -12.89
C ASP A 23 -1.76 8.83 -14.17
N ASN A 24 -1.41 8.08 -15.23
CA ASN A 24 -1.13 8.63 -16.55
C ASN A 24 -2.38 9.31 -17.14
N SER A 25 -2.19 10.32 -18.00
CA SER A 25 -3.28 11.12 -18.58
C SER A 25 -4.06 10.43 -19.70
N GLN A 26 -3.40 9.55 -20.45
CA GLN A 26 -3.96 8.81 -21.57
C GLN A 26 -3.47 7.37 -21.48
N VAL A 27 -4.38 6.41 -21.69
CA VAL A 27 -4.05 4.99 -21.66
C VAL A 27 -4.27 4.41 -23.03
N ARG A 28 -3.22 3.78 -23.57
CA ARG A 28 -3.24 3.10 -24.87
C ARG A 28 -3.61 1.64 -24.66
N LEU A 29 -4.83 1.27 -25.03
CA LEU A 29 -5.42 -0.03 -24.73
C LEU A 29 -5.72 -0.80 -26.01
N ALA A 30 -5.68 -2.13 -25.94
CA ALA A 30 -6.27 -2.95 -26.98
C ALA A 30 -7.79 -2.73 -27.01
N GLU A 31 -8.37 -2.71 -28.21
CA GLU A 31 -9.79 -2.45 -28.40
C GLU A 31 -10.59 -3.75 -28.41
N LEU A 32 -11.63 -3.77 -27.57
CA LEU A 32 -12.73 -4.71 -27.59
C LEU A 32 -13.99 -3.98 -28.09
N SER A 33 -14.56 -4.46 -29.18
CA SER A 33 -15.76 -3.90 -29.78
C SER A 33 -16.97 -4.72 -29.34
N PHE A 34 -18.03 -4.04 -28.89
CA PHE A 34 -19.35 -4.65 -28.66
C PHE A 34 -20.34 -4.09 -29.67
N ALA A 35 -20.98 -4.94 -30.46
CA ALA A 35 -21.88 -4.54 -31.54
C ALA A 35 -23.35 -4.89 -31.19
N PRO A 36 -24.16 -3.91 -30.76
CA PRO A 36 -25.59 -4.12 -30.56
C PRO A 36 -26.31 -4.22 -31.91
N ALA A 37 -27.34 -5.06 -32.00
CA ALA A 37 -28.16 -5.17 -33.20
C ALA A 37 -28.85 -3.83 -33.53
N GLY A 38 -28.52 -3.23 -34.68
CA GLY A 38 -29.14 -1.99 -35.14
C GLY A 38 -28.62 -0.70 -34.51
N ALA A 39 -27.50 -0.75 -33.76
CA ALA A 39 -26.82 0.43 -33.23
C ALA A 39 -25.33 0.47 -33.62
N ALA A 40 -24.68 1.60 -33.36
CA ALA A 40 -23.23 1.72 -33.56
C ALA A 40 -22.47 0.84 -32.54
N PRO A 41 -21.33 0.25 -32.92
CA PRO A 41 -20.50 -0.50 -31.99
C PRO A 41 -19.97 0.38 -30.85
N ILE A 42 -19.97 -0.18 -29.64
CA ILE A 42 -19.30 0.36 -28.46
C ILE A 42 -17.84 -0.06 -28.53
N SER A 43 -16.94 0.91 -28.63
CA SER A 43 -15.49 0.70 -28.62
C SER A 43 -15.00 0.82 -27.18
N ALA A 44 -14.61 -0.30 -26.56
CA ALA A 44 -14.04 -0.32 -25.22
C ALA A 44 -12.52 -0.57 -25.30
N GLY A 45 -11.76 0.14 -24.47
CA GLY A 45 -10.36 -0.21 -24.22
C GLY A 45 -10.31 -1.20 -23.06
N TYR A 46 -9.56 -2.30 -23.19
CA TYR A 46 -9.49 -3.33 -22.14
C TYR A 46 -8.09 -3.55 -21.59
N LEU A 47 -8.02 -3.99 -20.33
CA LEU A 47 -6.83 -4.53 -19.69
C LEU A 47 -7.02 -6.02 -19.39
N PRO A 48 -6.06 -6.89 -19.73
CA PRO A 48 -6.12 -8.30 -19.36
C PRO A 48 -5.91 -8.48 -17.85
N ALA A 49 -6.59 -9.45 -17.25
CA ALA A 49 -6.36 -9.83 -15.86
C ALA A 49 -5.16 -10.77 -15.74
N THR A 50 -4.27 -10.52 -14.78
CA THR A 50 -3.17 -11.42 -14.42
C THR A 50 -3.74 -12.76 -13.94
N GLY A 51 -3.13 -13.86 -14.35
CA GLY A 51 -3.60 -15.21 -14.03
C GLY A 51 -4.66 -15.79 -14.98
N SER A 52 -5.06 -15.05 -16.04
CA SER A 52 -5.95 -15.56 -17.08
C SER A 52 -5.23 -15.76 -18.43
N PRO A 53 -5.71 -16.66 -19.30
CA PRO A 53 -5.27 -16.73 -20.69
C PRO A 53 -5.49 -15.41 -21.45
N ALA A 54 -4.68 -15.17 -22.49
CA ALA A 54 -4.83 -14.00 -23.33
C ALA A 54 -6.17 -14.02 -24.10
N LEU A 55 -6.82 -12.86 -24.22
CA LEU A 55 -7.99 -12.70 -25.08
C LEU A 55 -7.57 -12.77 -26.56
N THR A 56 -8.27 -13.60 -27.35
CA THR A 56 -7.99 -13.83 -28.79
C THR A 56 -9.21 -13.56 -29.66
N ASP A 57 -9.07 -13.74 -30.97
CA ASP A 57 -10.15 -13.64 -31.96
C ASP A 57 -11.18 -14.77 -31.87
N ALA A 58 -10.97 -15.77 -31.00
CA ALA A 58 -11.94 -16.82 -30.72
C ALA A 58 -13.29 -16.29 -30.20
N ILE A 59 -13.29 -15.11 -29.57
CA ILE A 59 -14.53 -14.47 -29.10
C ILE A 59 -15.32 -13.73 -30.18
N ASN A 60 -14.77 -13.59 -31.40
CA ASN A 60 -15.35 -12.75 -32.43
C ASN A 60 -16.71 -13.25 -32.89
N GLY A 61 -17.74 -12.43 -32.70
CA GLY A 61 -19.12 -12.74 -33.05
C GLY A 61 -19.89 -13.50 -31.98
N LEU A 62 -19.25 -13.87 -30.86
CA LEU A 62 -19.96 -14.49 -29.74
C LEU A 62 -20.96 -13.52 -29.11
N PRO A 63 -22.15 -14.00 -28.69
CA PRO A 63 -23.10 -13.18 -27.95
C PRO A 63 -22.49 -12.75 -26.61
N THR A 64 -22.90 -11.58 -26.14
CA THR A 64 -22.56 -11.05 -24.82
C THR A 64 -23.77 -11.22 -23.90
N THR A 65 -23.55 -11.63 -22.65
CA THR A 65 -24.64 -11.81 -21.65
C THR A 65 -24.18 -11.45 -20.24
N GLY A 66 -25.13 -11.07 -19.38
CA GLY A 66 -24.88 -10.96 -17.94
C GLY A 66 -25.01 -12.33 -17.25
N LEU A 67 -24.42 -12.47 -16.07
CA LEU A 67 -24.70 -13.59 -15.17
C LEU A 67 -25.97 -13.33 -14.34
N THR A 68 -26.48 -14.37 -13.67
CA THR A 68 -27.67 -14.23 -12.79
C THR A 68 -27.45 -13.22 -11.68
N ASP A 69 -26.28 -13.26 -11.05
CA ASP A 69 -25.79 -12.17 -10.21
C ASP A 69 -24.98 -11.19 -11.07
N PRO A 70 -25.42 -9.92 -11.22
CA PRO A 70 -24.68 -8.92 -11.98
C PRO A 70 -23.28 -8.61 -11.44
N LEU A 71 -23.00 -8.96 -10.17
CA LEU A 71 -21.65 -8.90 -9.61
C LEU A 71 -20.85 -10.17 -9.89
N GLY A 72 -21.49 -11.30 -10.20
CA GLY A 72 -20.82 -12.59 -10.39
C GLY A 72 -20.23 -13.17 -9.10
N CYS A 73 -20.74 -12.79 -7.93
CA CYS A 73 -20.31 -13.32 -6.64
C CYS A 73 -21.01 -14.65 -6.33
N THR A 74 -22.26 -14.82 -6.75
CA THR A 74 -22.94 -16.12 -6.58
C THR A 74 -22.93 -16.96 -7.85
N PRO A 75 -22.67 -18.28 -7.78
CA PRO A 75 -22.82 -19.18 -8.93
C PRO A 75 -24.24 -19.12 -9.50
N GLY A 76 -24.37 -19.09 -10.82
CA GLY A 76 -25.66 -19.16 -11.49
C GLY A 76 -25.70 -18.48 -12.86
N GLY A 77 -26.61 -18.95 -13.70
CA GLY A 77 -26.79 -18.50 -15.08
C GLY A 77 -26.30 -19.52 -16.11
N ASP A 78 -26.50 -19.22 -17.39
CA ASP A 78 -25.95 -19.97 -18.52
C ASP A 78 -25.30 -18.96 -19.46
N ALA A 79 -23.98 -19.05 -19.56
CA ALA A 79 -23.14 -18.25 -20.44
C ALA A 79 -22.45 -19.13 -21.50
N THR A 80 -22.95 -20.35 -21.74
CA THR A 80 -22.38 -21.30 -22.70
C THR A 80 -22.24 -20.66 -24.08
N GLY A 81 -20.99 -20.59 -24.58
CA GLY A 81 -20.70 -20.01 -25.90
C GLY A 81 -20.84 -18.49 -25.96
N ALA A 82 -20.85 -17.80 -24.82
CA ALA A 82 -21.03 -16.36 -24.72
C ALA A 82 -19.86 -15.68 -23.97
N VAL A 83 -19.73 -14.37 -24.17
CA VAL A 83 -18.89 -13.50 -23.33
C VAL A 83 -19.72 -13.01 -22.16
N ALA A 84 -19.33 -13.41 -20.94
CA ALA A 84 -20.01 -12.99 -19.72
C ALA A 84 -19.57 -11.56 -19.33
N VAL A 85 -20.51 -10.77 -18.81
CA VAL A 85 -20.27 -9.40 -18.32
C VAL A 85 -20.74 -9.28 -16.88
N VAL A 86 -19.86 -8.80 -16.00
CA VAL A 86 -20.16 -8.54 -14.58
C VAL A 86 -19.59 -7.20 -14.13
N SER A 87 -20.19 -6.62 -13.09
CA SER A 87 -19.65 -5.42 -12.44
C SER A 87 -18.61 -5.79 -11.38
N ARG A 88 -17.61 -4.91 -11.20
CA ARG A 88 -16.79 -4.91 -9.99
C ARG A 88 -17.71 -4.72 -8.77
N GLY A 89 -17.44 -5.46 -7.71
CA GLY A 89 -18.29 -5.49 -6.53
C GLY A 89 -17.52 -5.93 -5.30
N THR A 90 -18.21 -6.59 -4.38
CA THR A 90 -17.70 -6.97 -3.05
C THR A 90 -16.86 -8.25 -3.06
N CYS A 91 -17.13 -9.20 -3.95
CA CYS A 91 -16.34 -10.42 -4.11
C CYS A 91 -15.06 -10.21 -4.92
N THR A 92 -14.13 -11.15 -4.80
CA THR A 92 -12.83 -11.12 -5.49
C THR A 92 -12.97 -11.27 -7.00
N PHE A 93 -11.97 -10.81 -7.77
CA PHE A 93 -11.98 -11.03 -9.22
C PHE A 93 -11.83 -12.52 -9.58
N HIS A 94 -11.09 -13.28 -8.77
CA HIS A 94 -10.96 -14.74 -8.93
C HIS A 94 -12.32 -15.43 -8.82
N GLU A 95 -13.10 -15.13 -7.78
CA GLU A 95 -14.43 -15.72 -7.57
C GLU A 95 -15.38 -15.43 -8.75
N LYS A 96 -15.36 -14.19 -9.28
CA LYS A 96 -16.09 -13.82 -10.50
C LYS A 96 -15.68 -14.67 -11.69
N ALA A 97 -14.38 -14.89 -11.88
CA ALA A 97 -13.84 -15.69 -12.98
C ALA A 97 -14.23 -17.16 -12.86
N VAL A 98 -14.15 -17.75 -11.67
CA VAL A 98 -14.60 -19.12 -11.38
C VAL A 98 -16.09 -19.27 -11.69
N ASN A 99 -16.93 -18.33 -11.23
CA ASN A 99 -18.37 -18.37 -11.46
C ASN A 99 -18.73 -18.24 -12.95
N ALA A 100 -18.07 -17.35 -13.70
CA ALA A 100 -18.27 -17.21 -15.13
C ALA A 100 -17.84 -18.46 -15.91
N GLN A 101 -16.68 -19.04 -15.56
CA GLN A 101 -16.18 -20.29 -16.13
C GLN A 101 -17.15 -21.46 -15.89
N ASN A 102 -17.66 -21.59 -14.66
CA ASN A 102 -18.62 -22.63 -14.30
C ASN A 102 -19.98 -22.44 -14.99
N ALA A 103 -20.35 -21.22 -15.36
CA ALA A 103 -21.51 -20.91 -16.18
C ALA A 103 -21.29 -21.19 -17.68
N GLY A 104 -20.10 -21.63 -18.10
CA GLY A 104 -19.78 -21.97 -19.49
C GLY A 104 -19.32 -20.80 -20.36
N ALA A 105 -18.97 -19.65 -19.76
CA ALA A 105 -18.51 -18.49 -20.51
C ALA A 105 -17.22 -18.77 -21.30
N GLU A 106 -17.12 -18.23 -22.51
CA GLU A 106 -15.90 -18.31 -23.34
C GLU A 106 -14.89 -17.21 -22.99
N ALA A 107 -15.35 -16.12 -22.37
CA ALA A 107 -14.55 -15.06 -21.79
C ALA A 107 -15.35 -14.27 -20.75
N LEU A 108 -14.67 -13.56 -19.86
CA LEU A 108 -15.27 -12.67 -18.86
C LEU A 108 -14.82 -11.22 -19.05
N VAL A 109 -15.77 -10.30 -19.07
CA VAL A 109 -15.56 -8.85 -19.01
C VAL A 109 -16.02 -8.32 -17.65
N ILE A 110 -15.11 -7.70 -16.91
CA ILE A 110 -15.39 -7.06 -15.63
C ILE A 110 -15.34 -5.55 -15.81
N TYR A 111 -16.47 -4.85 -15.68
CA TYR A 111 -16.47 -3.40 -15.75
C TYR A 111 -16.34 -2.75 -14.37
N ASN A 112 -15.65 -1.62 -14.30
CA ASN A 112 -15.43 -0.93 -13.02
C ASN A 112 -16.71 -0.33 -12.44
N ASN A 113 -16.73 -0.17 -11.11
CA ASN A 113 -17.82 0.49 -10.37
C ASN A 113 -17.39 1.85 -9.81
N GLN A 114 -16.19 2.30 -10.18
CA GLN A 114 -15.58 3.57 -9.80
C GLN A 114 -14.83 4.16 -11.02
N PRO A 115 -14.53 5.47 -11.04
CA PRO A 115 -13.67 6.06 -12.05
C PRO A 115 -12.28 5.41 -12.11
N GLY A 116 -11.75 5.22 -13.32
CA GLY A 116 -10.41 4.67 -13.55
C GLY A 116 -10.39 3.25 -14.11
N PHE A 117 -9.19 2.74 -14.36
CA PHE A 117 -8.93 1.40 -14.89
C PHE A 117 -8.66 0.38 -13.76
N ILE A 118 -8.95 -0.89 -14.02
CA ILE A 118 -8.70 -1.99 -13.07
C ILE A 118 -7.53 -2.84 -13.55
N ASN A 119 -6.53 -3.06 -12.69
CA ASN A 119 -5.56 -4.13 -12.87
C ASN A 119 -6.03 -5.32 -12.03
N ALA A 120 -6.74 -6.27 -12.64
CA ALA A 120 -7.28 -7.42 -11.93
C ALA A 120 -6.27 -8.56 -11.89
N THR A 121 -6.20 -9.26 -10.74
CA THR A 121 -5.60 -10.59 -10.65
C THR A 121 -6.70 -11.61 -10.40
N VAL A 122 -6.66 -12.70 -11.14
CA VAL A 122 -7.59 -13.84 -11.02
C VAL A 122 -6.85 -15.13 -10.68
N GLU A 123 -5.60 -15.04 -10.23
CA GLU A 123 -4.88 -16.19 -9.66
C GLU A 123 -5.58 -16.69 -8.40
N GLY A 124 -5.59 -18.00 -8.20
CA GLY A 124 -6.19 -18.65 -7.05
C GLY A 124 -6.18 -20.18 -7.23
N GLU A 125 -6.80 -20.90 -6.29
CA GLU A 125 -6.74 -22.35 -6.22
C GLU A 125 -7.31 -23.05 -7.46
N THR A 126 -8.43 -22.52 -7.98
CA THR A 126 -9.05 -23.04 -9.19
C THR A 126 -8.42 -22.38 -10.41
N PRO A 127 -7.72 -23.11 -11.29
CA PRO A 127 -7.13 -22.50 -12.48
C PRO A 127 -8.20 -21.85 -13.35
N ILE A 128 -7.97 -20.59 -13.72
CA ILE A 128 -8.80 -19.86 -14.67
C ILE A 128 -8.35 -20.21 -16.08
N THR A 129 -9.23 -20.80 -16.87
CA THR A 129 -8.97 -21.27 -18.23
C THR A 129 -9.63 -20.43 -19.31
N ILE A 130 -10.43 -19.43 -18.93
CA ILE A 130 -11.09 -18.48 -19.83
C ILE A 130 -10.38 -17.12 -19.78
N PRO A 131 -10.27 -16.37 -20.89
CA PRO A 131 -9.75 -15.02 -20.86
C PRO A 131 -10.59 -14.10 -19.96
N VAL A 132 -9.93 -13.29 -19.14
CA VAL A 132 -10.59 -12.29 -18.30
C VAL A 132 -10.01 -10.92 -18.60
N VAL A 133 -10.88 -9.96 -18.88
CA VAL A 133 -10.50 -8.57 -19.16
C VAL A 133 -11.32 -7.59 -18.34
N THR A 134 -10.77 -6.41 -18.10
CA THR A 134 -11.47 -5.31 -17.44
C THR A 134 -11.68 -4.13 -18.37
N ILE A 135 -12.79 -3.42 -18.17
CA ILE A 135 -13.12 -2.17 -18.88
C ILE A 135 -13.55 -1.08 -17.89
N THR A 136 -13.62 0.16 -18.36
CA THR A 136 -14.04 1.29 -17.53
C THR A 136 -15.51 1.19 -17.10
N GLN A 137 -15.89 1.96 -16.07
CA GLN A 137 -17.29 2.08 -15.65
C GLN A 137 -18.18 2.57 -16.79
N ASP A 138 -17.75 3.60 -17.52
CA ASP A 138 -18.55 4.21 -18.60
C ASP A 138 -18.79 3.21 -19.75
N ASP A 139 -17.75 2.50 -20.19
CA ASP A 139 -17.87 1.47 -21.24
C ASP A 139 -18.80 0.32 -20.79
N GLY A 140 -18.69 -0.09 -19.52
CA GLY A 140 -19.52 -1.13 -18.93
C GLY A 140 -20.99 -0.74 -18.81
N VAL A 141 -21.28 0.48 -18.35
CA VAL A 141 -22.65 1.00 -18.27
C VAL A 141 -23.28 1.08 -19.66
N ALA A 142 -22.53 1.55 -20.67
CA ALA A 142 -22.99 1.57 -22.06
C ALA A 142 -23.29 0.15 -22.58
N LEU A 143 -22.44 -0.83 -22.26
CA LEU A 143 -22.63 -2.22 -22.64
C LEU A 143 -23.88 -2.84 -21.98
N VAL A 144 -24.07 -2.63 -20.68
CA VAL A 144 -25.24 -3.13 -19.95
C VAL A 144 -26.54 -2.51 -20.49
N ALA A 145 -26.53 -1.21 -20.81
CA ALA A 145 -27.68 -0.55 -21.44
C ALA A 145 -27.99 -1.11 -22.84
N ALA A 146 -26.96 -1.45 -23.61
CA ALA A 146 -27.13 -2.09 -24.91
C ALA A 146 -27.69 -3.51 -24.80
N LEU A 147 -27.22 -4.30 -23.83
CA LEU A 147 -27.74 -5.65 -23.54
C LEU A 147 -29.23 -5.63 -23.15
N ALA A 148 -29.67 -4.60 -22.42
CA ALA A 148 -31.08 -4.39 -22.10
C ALA A 148 -31.95 -4.05 -23.33
N SER A 149 -31.33 -3.57 -24.42
CA SER A 149 -32.01 -3.14 -25.65
C SER A 149 -32.04 -4.23 -26.74
N GLY A 150 -31.23 -5.28 -26.62
CA GLY A 150 -31.20 -6.38 -27.57
C GLY A 150 -29.87 -7.14 -27.59
N PRO A 151 -29.70 -8.10 -28.52
CA PRO A 151 -28.47 -8.88 -28.65
C PRO A 151 -27.25 -8.00 -28.96
N VAL A 152 -26.14 -8.31 -28.31
CA VAL A 152 -24.83 -7.68 -28.50
C VAL A 152 -23.81 -8.77 -28.77
N THR A 153 -22.90 -8.57 -29.73
CA THR A 153 -21.77 -9.48 -29.96
C THR A 153 -20.44 -8.80 -29.65
N ALA A 154 -19.46 -9.58 -29.19
CA ALA A 154 -18.12 -9.10 -28.88
C ALA A 154 -17.14 -9.39 -30.03
N ALA A 155 -16.12 -8.55 -30.20
CA ALA A 155 -15.01 -8.81 -31.11
C ALA A 155 -13.73 -8.06 -30.70
N VAL A 156 -12.59 -8.74 -30.72
CA VAL A 156 -11.28 -8.06 -30.71
C VAL A 156 -10.99 -7.49 -32.09
N THR A 157 -10.54 -6.24 -32.15
CA THR A 157 -10.34 -5.56 -33.45
C THR A 157 -8.89 -5.61 -33.94
N GLY A 158 -7.95 -6.00 -33.06
CA GLY A 158 -6.51 -5.92 -33.32
C GLY A 158 -5.95 -4.49 -33.32
N ARG A 159 -6.78 -3.49 -33.03
CA ARG A 159 -6.37 -2.07 -32.93
C ARG A 159 -6.10 -1.69 -31.49
N ASN A 160 -5.35 -0.60 -31.32
CA ASN A 160 -5.27 0.10 -30.05
C ASN A 160 -6.15 1.35 -30.10
N VAL A 161 -6.75 1.69 -28.97
CA VAL A 161 -7.47 2.93 -28.73
C VAL A 161 -6.81 3.69 -27.59
N ASP A 162 -6.69 5.01 -27.76
CA ASP A 162 -6.29 5.89 -26.66
C ASP A 162 -7.56 6.32 -25.90
N ARG A 163 -7.51 6.21 -24.58
CA ARG A 163 -8.60 6.59 -23.69
C ARG A 163 -8.08 7.58 -22.64
N PRO A 164 -8.80 8.70 -22.39
CA PRO A 164 -8.53 9.54 -21.23
C PRO A 164 -8.59 8.72 -19.96
N ASN A 165 -7.67 8.97 -19.03
CA ASN A 165 -7.74 8.38 -17.71
C ASN A 165 -8.61 9.26 -16.80
N PRO A 166 -9.72 8.76 -16.24
CA PRO A 166 -10.56 9.54 -15.33
C PRO A 166 -9.83 10.08 -14.10
N THR A 167 -8.74 9.43 -13.69
CA THR A 167 -7.91 9.82 -12.53
C THR A 167 -6.59 10.49 -12.93
N ALA A 168 -6.49 10.98 -14.17
CA ALA A 168 -5.29 11.60 -14.72
C ALA A 168 -4.64 12.62 -13.78
N GLY A 169 -3.34 12.43 -13.50
CA GLY A 169 -2.56 13.37 -12.68
C GLY A 169 -2.85 13.31 -11.18
N LEU A 170 -3.75 12.44 -10.73
CA LEU A 170 -3.95 12.13 -9.31
C LEU A 170 -2.98 11.02 -8.88
N VAL A 171 -2.73 10.93 -7.58
CA VAL A 171 -1.92 9.84 -7.01
C VAL A 171 -2.65 8.52 -7.24
N SER A 172 -1.94 7.48 -7.66
CA SER A 172 -2.51 6.14 -7.83
C SER A 172 -2.98 5.59 -6.49
N ASP A 173 -4.12 4.90 -6.47
CA ASP A 173 -4.73 4.34 -5.25
C ASP A 173 -3.81 3.36 -4.51
N PHE A 174 -3.07 2.53 -5.26
CA PHE A 174 -2.11 1.54 -4.75
C PHE A 174 -0.78 2.15 -4.28
N SER A 175 -0.53 3.45 -4.50
CA SER A 175 0.75 4.06 -4.14
C SER A 175 0.97 3.99 -2.64
N SER A 176 2.11 3.44 -2.21
CA SER A 176 2.42 3.26 -0.79
C SER A 176 2.51 4.58 -0.04
N TRP A 177 2.01 4.58 1.19
CA TRP A 177 2.04 5.75 2.06
C TRP A 177 3.22 5.67 3.03
N GLY A 178 3.93 6.77 3.23
CA GLY A 178 4.81 6.96 4.38
C GLY A 178 4.02 7.31 5.64
N LEU A 179 4.65 7.78 6.71
CA LEU A 179 6.08 8.09 6.84
C LEU A 179 6.93 6.81 6.88
N ALA A 180 8.25 6.95 6.81
CA ALA A 180 9.14 5.88 7.24
C ALA A 180 8.95 5.58 8.74
N ALA A 181 9.46 4.44 9.21
CA ALA A 181 9.27 3.98 10.58
C ALA A 181 9.84 4.94 11.66
N ASP A 182 10.78 5.79 11.28
CA ASP A 182 11.41 6.84 12.10
C ASP A 182 10.77 8.23 11.90
N LEU A 183 9.56 8.28 11.31
CA LEU A 183 8.83 9.48 10.94
C LEU A 183 9.52 10.34 9.86
N THR A 184 10.49 9.80 9.13
CA THR A 184 11.05 10.49 7.96
C THR A 184 10.01 10.59 6.85
N LEU A 185 9.82 11.80 6.31
CA LEU A 185 8.88 12.05 5.20
C LEU A 185 9.32 11.31 3.94
N LYS A 186 8.48 10.36 3.54
CA LYS A 186 8.54 9.57 2.32
C LYS A 186 7.10 9.36 1.80
N PRO A 187 6.89 9.08 0.51
CA PRO A 187 7.89 9.09 -0.57
C PRO A 187 8.48 10.51 -0.79
N ASP A 188 9.55 10.61 -1.57
CA ASP A 188 10.23 11.90 -1.77
C ASP A 188 9.51 12.79 -2.78
N LEU A 189 8.92 12.18 -3.81
CA LEU A 189 8.25 12.78 -4.95
C LEU A 189 7.46 11.68 -5.69
N GLY A 190 6.74 12.02 -6.76
CA GLY A 190 6.08 11.03 -7.60
C GLY A 190 6.27 11.25 -9.10
N ALA A 191 5.96 10.20 -9.86
CA ALA A 191 6.06 10.17 -11.31
C ALA A 191 4.94 9.29 -11.90
N PRO A 192 4.70 9.34 -13.23
CA PRO A 192 3.69 8.49 -13.86
C PRO A 192 3.99 7.01 -13.62
N GLY A 193 3.06 6.30 -12.99
CA GLY A 193 3.18 4.88 -12.67
C GLY A 193 1.87 4.09 -12.82
N GLY A 194 0.72 4.76 -12.90
CA GLY A 194 -0.56 4.13 -13.22
C GLY A 194 -0.78 4.04 -14.73
N SER A 195 -1.11 2.84 -15.21
CA SER A 195 -1.47 2.56 -16.62
C SER A 195 -0.41 3.02 -17.63
N ILE A 196 0.83 2.56 -17.43
CA ILE A 196 1.98 2.87 -18.27
C ILE A 196 2.16 1.82 -19.37
N TYR A 197 2.14 2.27 -20.63
CA TYR A 197 2.44 1.45 -21.79
C TYR A 197 3.96 1.29 -21.96
N SER A 198 4.47 0.06 -21.88
CA SER A 198 5.91 -0.22 -22.00
C SER A 198 6.17 -1.59 -22.62
N LEU A 199 7.44 -1.95 -22.73
CA LEU A 199 7.90 -3.19 -23.35
C LEU A 199 7.65 -4.40 -22.43
N GLN A 200 7.30 -5.54 -23.05
CA GLN A 200 7.19 -6.86 -22.44
C GLN A 200 7.90 -7.89 -23.35
N PRO A 201 8.42 -9.02 -22.84
CA PRO A 201 8.89 -10.11 -23.70
C PRO A 201 7.86 -10.49 -24.77
N VAL A 202 8.32 -10.69 -26.00
CA VAL A 202 7.44 -10.98 -27.16
C VAL A 202 6.74 -12.33 -27.03
N GLU A 203 7.30 -13.26 -26.25
CA GLU A 203 6.70 -14.55 -25.96
C GLU A 203 5.46 -14.43 -25.05
N GLN A 204 5.29 -13.28 -24.38
CA GLN A 204 4.16 -12.99 -23.50
C GLN A 204 3.10 -12.09 -24.16
N GLY A 205 3.20 -11.81 -25.47
CA GLY A 205 2.24 -10.99 -26.18
C GLY A 205 2.78 -10.35 -27.45
N ASN A 206 2.44 -9.08 -27.69
CA ASN A 206 2.87 -8.34 -28.89
C ASN A 206 4.12 -7.48 -28.65
N GLY A 207 4.87 -7.74 -27.58
CA GLY A 207 6.06 -6.99 -27.17
C GLY A 207 5.77 -5.74 -26.31
N TYR A 208 4.49 -5.45 -26.03
CA TYR A 208 4.08 -4.31 -25.22
C TYR A 208 2.96 -4.66 -24.25
N VAL A 209 2.90 -3.92 -23.15
CA VAL A 209 1.87 -4.08 -22.12
C VAL A 209 1.57 -2.75 -21.46
N VAL A 210 0.32 -2.58 -21.01
CA VAL A 210 -0.03 -1.53 -20.05
C VAL A 210 0.05 -2.14 -18.66
N ASN A 211 0.91 -1.60 -17.80
CA ASN A 211 1.05 -2.06 -16.43
C ASN A 211 1.04 -0.88 -15.45
N SER A 212 0.77 -1.16 -14.19
CA SER A 212 0.69 -0.15 -13.13
C SER A 212 1.57 -0.51 -11.95
N GLY A 213 2.20 0.49 -11.34
CA GLY A 213 3.01 0.29 -10.14
C GLY A 213 3.96 1.45 -9.88
N THR A 214 4.37 1.60 -8.63
CA THR A 214 5.51 2.47 -8.29
C THR A 214 6.79 2.00 -8.98
N SER A 215 6.89 0.70 -9.31
CA SER A 215 7.90 0.12 -10.21
C SER A 215 7.95 0.76 -11.59
N MET A 216 6.83 1.30 -12.10
CA MET A 216 6.75 2.01 -13.38
C MET A 216 7.02 3.51 -13.21
N ALA A 217 6.74 4.07 -12.01
CA ALA A 217 7.08 5.45 -11.67
C ALA A 217 8.60 5.66 -11.46
N ALA A 218 9.27 4.73 -10.77
CA ALA A 218 10.70 4.81 -10.49
C ALA A 218 11.60 5.04 -11.74
N PRO A 219 11.44 4.33 -12.87
CA PRO A 219 12.27 4.55 -14.06
C PRO A 219 12.04 5.92 -14.72
N HIS A 220 10.86 6.54 -14.57
CA HIS A 220 10.64 7.92 -15.03
C HIS A 220 11.55 8.90 -14.26
N VAL A 221 11.66 8.73 -12.94
CA VAL A 221 12.57 9.53 -12.11
C VAL A 221 14.03 9.26 -12.46
N ALA A 222 14.41 8.00 -12.68
CA ALA A 222 15.77 7.65 -13.11
C ALA A 222 16.14 8.33 -14.45
N GLY A 223 15.22 8.33 -15.43
CA GLY A 223 15.40 9.05 -16.69
C GLY A 223 15.49 10.57 -16.51
N ALA A 224 14.65 11.15 -15.64
CA ALA A 224 14.72 12.58 -15.30
C ALA A 224 16.07 12.97 -14.69
N VAL A 225 16.59 12.16 -13.76
CA VAL A 225 17.92 12.34 -13.17
C VAL A 225 19.01 12.28 -14.27
N ALA A 226 18.93 11.34 -15.20
CA ALA A 226 19.88 11.25 -16.32
C ALA A 226 19.86 12.52 -17.18
N LEU A 227 18.70 13.05 -17.53
CA LEU A 227 18.55 14.31 -18.28
C LEU A 227 19.12 15.51 -17.51
N MET A 228 18.87 15.59 -16.20
CA MET A 228 19.43 16.63 -15.34
C MET A 228 20.95 16.59 -15.29
N LEU A 229 21.54 15.40 -15.16
CA LEU A 229 22.98 15.21 -15.16
C LEU A 229 23.60 15.45 -16.54
N GLN A 230 22.90 15.14 -17.63
CA GLN A 230 23.34 15.51 -18.98
C GLN A 230 23.38 17.04 -19.16
N ALA A 231 22.34 17.75 -18.70
CA ALA A 231 22.27 19.20 -18.80
C ALA A 231 23.26 19.92 -17.87
N LYS A 232 23.50 19.38 -16.67
CA LYS A 232 24.37 19.96 -15.63
C LYS A 232 25.25 18.88 -14.97
N PRO A 233 26.35 18.44 -15.61
CA PRO A 233 27.14 17.26 -15.19
C PRO A 233 27.83 17.32 -13.82
N ARG A 234 27.87 18.50 -13.19
CA ARG A 234 28.49 18.70 -11.87
C ARG A 234 27.48 18.77 -10.72
N MET A 235 26.20 18.52 -10.99
CA MET A 235 25.16 18.53 -9.96
C MET A 235 25.39 17.38 -8.97
N LYS A 236 25.35 17.69 -7.68
CA LYS A 236 25.46 16.67 -6.62
C LYS A 236 24.13 15.93 -6.45
N PRO A 237 24.12 14.67 -5.98
CA PRO A 237 22.89 13.91 -5.78
C PRO A 237 21.81 14.66 -4.96
N ASP A 238 22.18 15.26 -3.83
CA ASP A 238 21.23 16.02 -3.00
C ASP A 238 20.66 17.25 -3.72
N GLU A 239 21.45 17.89 -4.59
CA GLU A 239 20.97 19.00 -5.40
C GLU A 239 19.99 18.53 -6.47
N VAL A 240 20.24 17.37 -7.10
CA VAL A 240 19.30 16.75 -8.04
C VAL A 240 17.95 16.51 -7.36
N LEU A 241 17.97 15.82 -6.21
CA LEU A 241 16.75 15.52 -5.45
C LEU A 241 16.03 16.80 -5.01
N THR A 242 16.76 17.76 -4.45
CA THR A 242 16.17 19.02 -3.98
C THR A 242 15.52 19.79 -5.12
N ARG A 243 16.14 19.84 -6.31
CA ARG A 243 15.55 20.50 -7.48
C ARG A 243 14.28 19.81 -7.93
N LEU A 244 14.30 18.47 -8.03
CA LEU A 244 13.12 17.69 -8.37
C LEU A 244 11.98 17.96 -7.37
N GLN A 245 12.27 17.94 -6.07
CA GLN A 245 11.30 18.24 -5.02
C GLN A 245 10.77 19.68 -5.11
N ASN A 246 11.66 20.67 -5.22
CA ASN A 246 11.25 22.07 -5.23
C ASN A 246 10.35 22.44 -6.40
N THR A 247 10.47 21.74 -7.53
CA THR A 247 9.71 22.04 -8.75
C THR A 247 8.55 21.08 -8.99
N ALA A 248 8.39 20.05 -8.17
CA ALA A 248 7.31 19.10 -8.30
C ALA A 248 5.94 19.76 -8.11
N SER A 249 4.92 19.19 -8.75
CA SER A 249 3.55 19.67 -8.71
C SER A 249 2.70 18.73 -7.86
N PRO A 250 2.31 19.12 -6.63
CA PRO A 250 1.40 18.31 -5.84
C PRO A 250 0.01 18.25 -6.48
N ALA A 251 -0.66 17.12 -6.35
CA ALA A 251 -2.03 16.90 -6.82
C ALA A 251 -3.05 17.02 -5.68
N ASN A 252 -4.31 17.21 -6.08
CA ASN A 252 -5.44 17.16 -5.17
C ASN A 252 -5.68 15.74 -4.65
N LEU A 253 -6.37 15.65 -3.51
CA LEU A 253 -6.79 14.39 -2.92
C LEU A 253 -7.52 13.54 -3.97
N ARG A 254 -7.01 12.34 -4.24
CA ARG A 254 -7.58 11.43 -5.26
C ARG A 254 -9.07 11.19 -5.05
N GLU A 255 -9.46 11.01 -3.80
CA GLU A 255 -10.80 10.61 -3.41
C GLU A 255 -11.82 11.76 -3.56
N LEU A 256 -11.37 13.02 -3.46
CA LEU A 256 -12.22 14.22 -3.55
C LEU A 256 -11.48 15.35 -4.30
N PRO A 257 -11.15 15.16 -5.59
CA PRO A 257 -10.26 16.06 -6.32
C PRO A 257 -10.85 17.47 -6.53
N ASP A 258 -12.18 17.57 -6.57
CA ASP A 258 -12.91 18.83 -6.79
C ASP A 258 -12.92 19.76 -5.58
N LEU A 259 -12.55 19.28 -4.39
CA LEU A 259 -12.44 20.13 -3.20
C LEU A 259 -11.25 21.10 -3.26
N GLY A 260 -10.30 20.88 -4.17
CA GLY A 260 -9.09 21.71 -4.31
C GLY A 260 -8.11 21.58 -3.15
N ILE A 261 -8.26 20.55 -2.31
CA ILE A 261 -7.35 20.24 -1.20
C ILE A 261 -6.29 19.26 -1.70
N LEU A 262 -5.02 19.53 -1.40
CA LEU A 262 -3.91 18.66 -1.82
C LEU A 262 -3.96 17.30 -1.10
N ASP A 263 -3.59 16.24 -1.82
CA ASP A 263 -3.37 14.92 -1.23
C ASP A 263 -2.23 14.99 -0.20
N ALA A 264 -2.22 14.07 0.75
CA ALA A 264 -1.27 14.09 1.85
C ALA A 264 0.18 14.03 1.35
N ALA A 265 1.06 14.87 1.89
CA ALA A 265 2.46 14.87 1.48
C ALA A 265 3.16 13.53 1.81
N HIS A 266 2.68 12.80 2.82
CA HIS A 266 3.16 11.45 3.14
C HIS A 266 2.60 10.36 2.19
N ARG A 267 1.74 10.70 1.21
CA ARG A 267 1.34 9.83 0.09
C ARG A 267 2.09 10.18 -1.20
N GLN A 268 2.24 11.48 -1.49
CA GLN A 268 2.74 11.96 -2.79
C GLN A 268 4.15 12.58 -2.75
N GLY A 269 4.73 12.77 -1.57
CA GLY A 269 5.97 13.50 -1.39
C GLY A 269 5.85 14.95 -1.85
N ALA A 270 6.85 15.42 -2.61
CA ALA A 270 6.81 16.75 -3.21
C ALA A 270 5.78 16.91 -4.36
N GLY A 271 5.19 15.81 -4.83
CA GLY A 271 4.26 15.80 -5.97
C GLY A 271 4.88 15.26 -7.26
N LEU A 272 4.17 15.43 -8.36
CA LEU A 272 4.56 14.97 -9.70
C LEU A 272 5.78 15.74 -10.24
N ILE A 273 6.84 15.03 -10.62
CA ILE A 273 8.08 15.64 -11.15
C ILE A 273 7.83 16.55 -12.37
N GLN A 274 8.60 17.63 -12.45
CA GLN A 274 8.60 18.59 -13.56
C GLN A 274 10.03 18.73 -14.09
N VAL A 275 10.41 17.90 -15.07
CA VAL A 275 11.81 17.72 -15.50
C VAL A 275 12.40 19.01 -16.08
N ASP A 276 11.63 19.70 -16.92
CA ASP A 276 11.98 20.98 -17.51
C ASP A 276 12.21 22.05 -16.42
N ARG A 277 11.31 22.17 -15.45
CA ARG A 277 11.43 23.12 -14.34
C ARG A 277 12.63 22.78 -13.45
N ALA A 278 12.87 21.51 -13.16
CA ALA A 278 14.00 21.05 -12.35
C ALA A 278 15.35 21.38 -13.01
N ILE A 279 15.44 21.26 -14.34
CA ILE A 279 16.64 21.63 -15.13
C ILE A 279 16.81 23.15 -15.18
N LEU A 280 15.73 23.88 -15.47
CA LEU A 280 15.78 25.32 -15.77
C LEU A 280 15.76 26.23 -14.54
N THR A 281 15.33 25.74 -13.38
CA THR A 281 15.23 26.58 -12.18
C THR A 281 16.58 27.19 -11.78
N ASP A 282 16.57 28.49 -11.53
CA ASP A 282 17.69 29.26 -11.01
C ASP A 282 17.65 29.41 -9.49
N ALA A 283 16.74 28.71 -8.82
CA ALA A 283 16.66 28.71 -7.36
C ALA A 283 16.53 27.30 -6.79
N VAL A 284 17.13 27.12 -5.62
CA VAL A 284 17.11 25.87 -4.86
C VAL A 284 16.86 26.20 -3.39
N VAL A 285 15.93 25.51 -2.75
CA VAL A 285 15.52 25.69 -1.36
C VAL A 285 15.89 24.44 -0.59
N THR A 286 16.85 24.56 0.33
CA THR A 286 17.34 23.42 1.13
C THR A 286 16.97 23.57 2.62
N PRO A 287 16.63 22.47 3.32
CA PRO A 287 16.38 21.12 2.80
C PRO A 287 15.16 21.08 1.85
N GLY A 288 15.16 20.12 0.92
CA GLY A 288 14.09 19.96 -0.09
C GLY A 288 12.79 19.38 0.45
N LYS A 289 12.79 18.84 1.67
CA LYS A 289 11.62 18.39 2.44
C LYS A 289 11.84 18.61 3.93
N LEU A 290 10.76 18.59 4.72
CA LEU A 290 10.79 18.76 6.18
C LEU A 290 10.08 17.59 6.88
N SER A 291 10.86 16.66 7.44
CA SER A 291 10.35 15.69 8.41
C SER A 291 10.23 16.40 9.76
N ALA A 292 9.01 16.67 10.19
CA ALA A 292 8.75 17.38 11.45
C ALA A 292 8.90 16.46 12.68
N GLY A 293 8.88 15.14 12.48
CA GLY A 293 8.90 14.15 13.56
C GLY A 293 7.59 14.15 14.34
N GLU A 294 7.66 13.71 15.59
CA GLU A 294 6.57 13.83 16.55
C GLU A 294 6.47 15.24 17.13
N SER A 295 5.30 15.60 17.65
CA SER A 295 5.07 16.95 18.20
C SER A 295 5.24 17.05 19.71
N ALA A 296 5.42 15.93 20.41
CA ALA A 296 5.67 15.90 21.86
C ALA A 296 6.92 16.70 22.25
N ASP A 297 7.93 16.73 21.39
CA ASP A 297 9.14 17.56 21.50
C ASP A 297 8.88 19.07 21.33
N GLY A 298 7.63 19.44 21.05
CA GLY A 298 7.18 20.80 20.86
C GLY A 298 7.17 21.23 19.39
N ARG A 299 7.31 22.55 19.17
CA ARG A 299 7.17 23.11 17.82
C ARG A 299 8.40 22.79 16.98
N PHE A 300 8.20 22.10 15.86
CA PHE A 300 9.23 21.89 14.87
C PHE A 300 9.72 23.23 14.29
N ARG A 301 11.04 23.45 14.27
CA ARG A 301 11.67 24.61 13.63
C ARG A 301 12.80 24.18 12.73
N LYS A 302 12.78 24.66 11.48
CA LYS A 302 13.87 24.44 10.54
C LYS A 302 14.20 25.71 9.76
N THR A 303 15.48 25.92 9.50
CA THR A 303 15.93 27.01 8.64
C THR A 303 16.04 26.52 7.20
N LEU A 304 15.25 27.11 6.32
CA LEU A 304 15.39 26.96 4.87
C LEU A 304 16.45 27.94 4.35
N THR A 305 17.31 27.46 3.44
CA THR A 305 18.26 28.28 2.69
C THR A 305 17.80 28.37 1.24
N ILE A 306 17.43 29.57 0.82
CA ILE A 306 17.04 29.89 -0.56
C ILE A 306 18.30 30.34 -1.29
N THR A 307 18.77 29.54 -2.24
CA THR A 307 19.96 29.84 -3.06
C THR A 307 19.50 30.29 -4.44
N ASN A 308 20.00 31.42 -4.91
CA ASN A 308 19.71 31.99 -6.22
C ASN A 308 20.98 31.89 -7.10
N THR A 309 20.90 31.14 -8.20
CA THR A 309 22.00 30.97 -9.16
C THR A 309 21.95 31.99 -10.30
N SER A 310 20.86 32.75 -10.43
CA SER A 310 20.72 33.76 -11.48
C SER A 310 21.64 34.96 -11.26
N LYS A 311 21.79 35.78 -12.32
CA LYS A 311 22.57 37.03 -12.31
C LYS A 311 21.80 38.23 -11.74
N ARG A 312 20.54 38.03 -11.32
CA ARG A 312 19.68 39.10 -10.80
C ARG A 312 19.22 38.77 -9.39
N THR A 313 18.90 39.81 -8.63
CA THR A 313 18.29 39.62 -7.31
C THR A 313 16.83 39.23 -7.47
N VAL A 314 16.39 38.20 -6.76
CA VAL A 314 15.01 37.69 -6.81
C VAL A 314 14.35 37.92 -5.44
N THR A 315 13.09 38.34 -5.43
CA THR A 315 12.30 38.47 -4.20
C THR A 315 11.27 37.37 -4.13
N TRP A 316 11.27 36.62 -3.04
CA TRP A 316 10.35 35.52 -2.77
C TRP A 316 9.35 35.89 -1.69
N THR A 317 8.08 35.55 -1.91
CA THR A 317 7.02 35.57 -0.92
C THR A 317 6.78 34.14 -0.43
N LEU A 318 6.73 33.93 0.87
CA LEU A 318 6.50 32.62 1.49
C LEU A 318 5.05 32.51 1.97
N SER A 319 4.45 31.35 1.71
CA SER A 319 3.10 30.98 2.17
C SER A 319 3.06 29.50 2.56
N LYS A 320 1.94 29.06 3.15
CA LYS A 320 1.60 27.65 3.29
C LYS A 320 0.54 27.27 2.26
N THR A 321 0.54 26.01 1.86
CA THR A 321 -0.62 25.34 1.26
C THR A 321 -0.91 24.09 2.07
N ASP A 322 -2.18 23.93 2.45
CA ASP A 322 -2.62 22.79 3.25
C ASP A 322 -2.75 21.53 2.39
N ALA A 323 -2.44 20.40 3.01
CA ALA A 323 -2.69 19.08 2.47
C ALA A 323 -3.46 18.27 3.50
N VAL A 324 -4.11 17.21 3.04
CA VAL A 324 -4.86 16.30 3.89
C VAL A 324 -3.97 15.74 5.01
N SER A 325 -4.51 15.70 6.22
CA SER A 325 -3.96 14.95 7.36
C SER A 325 -4.61 13.58 7.42
N THR A 326 -4.03 12.64 8.14
CA THR A 326 -4.58 11.30 8.25
C THR A 326 -4.66 10.85 9.70
N ASP A 327 -5.86 10.47 10.12
CA ASP A 327 -6.08 9.90 11.43
C ASP A 327 -5.83 8.39 11.39
N PRO A 328 -5.29 7.81 12.49
CA PRO A 328 -4.85 6.43 12.54
C PRO A 328 -6.01 5.41 12.52
N GLY A 329 -7.26 5.87 12.63
CA GLY A 329 -8.47 5.04 12.63
C GLY A 329 -8.60 4.13 13.85
N GLU A 330 -9.57 3.22 13.82
CA GLU A 330 -9.81 2.27 14.93
C GLU A 330 -8.66 1.27 15.08
N TRP A 331 -8.08 0.83 13.96
CA TRP A 331 -6.97 -0.11 13.91
C TRP A 331 -5.60 0.56 14.15
N GLN A 332 -5.58 1.86 14.43
CA GLN A 332 -4.39 2.65 14.75
C GLN A 332 -3.27 2.66 13.69
N ASN A 333 -3.55 2.21 12.46
CA ASN A 333 -2.61 2.25 11.34
C ASN A 333 -3.27 2.52 9.99
N GLU A 334 -4.52 2.97 10.05
CA GLU A 334 -5.27 3.49 8.93
C GLU A 334 -4.87 4.93 8.66
N PHE A 335 -5.21 5.41 7.48
CA PHE A 335 -4.99 6.78 7.04
C PHE A 335 -6.31 7.35 6.56
N LEU A 336 -7.20 7.58 7.53
CA LEU A 336 -8.49 8.19 7.28
C LEU A 336 -8.29 9.68 7.02
N PRO A 337 -8.68 10.20 5.84
CA PRO A 337 -8.52 11.63 5.52
C PRO A 337 -9.20 12.54 6.55
N ALA A 338 -8.45 13.48 7.09
CA ALA A 338 -8.90 14.48 8.04
C ALA A 338 -8.38 15.88 7.67
N LEU A 339 -9.10 16.90 8.10
CA LEU A 339 -8.75 18.30 7.86
C LEU A 339 -8.48 19.00 9.19
N TYR A 340 -7.20 19.33 9.41
CA TYR A 340 -6.72 20.05 10.59
C TYR A 340 -5.93 21.29 10.16
N ASP A 341 -6.04 22.41 10.91
CA ASP A 341 -5.28 23.64 10.61
C ASP A 341 -3.87 23.56 11.18
N THR A 342 -2.99 22.84 10.46
CA THR A 342 -1.57 22.85 10.79
C THR A 342 -1.01 24.25 10.58
N ARG A 343 -0.56 24.87 11.67
CA ARG A 343 -0.07 26.24 11.68
C ARG A 343 1.38 26.27 11.20
N VAL A 344 1.62 27.01 10.12
CA VAL A 344 2.97 27.31 9.61
C VAL A 344 3.26 28.80 9.73
N THR A 345 4.39 29.14 10.35
CA THR A 345 4.84 30.53 10.49
C THR A 345 6.28 30.70 9.99
N PHE A 346 6.60 31.91 9.53
CA PHE A 346 7.88 32.24 8.93
C PHE A 346 8.55 33.38 9.69
N SER A 347 9.87 33.29 9.90
CA SER A 347 10.64 34.42 10.43
C SER A 347 10.59 35.65 9.52
N LYS A 348 10.36 35.44 8.21
CA LYS A 348 10.13 36.46 7.18
C LYS A 348 9.19 35.87 6.13
N THR A 349 8.12 36.59 5.80
CA THR A 349 7.19 36.21 4.72
C THR A 349 7.62 36.76 3.35
N LYS A 350 8.57 37.69 3.32
CA LYS A 350 9.16 38.24 2.09
C LYS A 350 10.68 38.32 2.22
N VAL A 351 11.39 37.80 1.22
CA VAL A 351 12.85 37.64 1.27
C VAL A 351 13.47 38.03 -0.06
N LYS A 352 14.44 38.95 0.00
CA LYS A 352 15.25 39.34 -1.14
C LYS A 352 16.52 38.50 -1.16
N VAL A 353 16.73 37.72 -2.22
CA VAL A 353 17.89 36.84 -2.40
C VAL A 353 18.79 37.44 -3.47
N PRO A 354 20.00 37.89 -3.13
CA PRO A 354 20.88 38.56 -4.08
C PRO A 354 21.27 37.63 -5.25
N ALA A 355 21.68 38.25 -6.36
CA ALA A 355 22.25 37.51 -7.50
C ALA A 355 23.42 36.62 -7.03
N ARG A 356 23.43 35.36 -7.47
CA ARG A 356 24.45 34.36 -7.07
C ARG A 356 24.65 34.22 -5.55
N GLY A 357 23.65 34.54 -4.75
CA GLY A 357 23.72 34.48 -3.29
C GLY A 357 22.59 33.68 -2.67
N SER A 358 22.50 33.73 -1.35
CA SER A 358 21.50 33.00 -0.59
C SER A 358 20.88 33.85 0.51
N ALA A 359 19.69 33.46 0.97
CA ALA A 359 19.05 33.99 2.16
C ALA A 359 18.44 32.86 2.98
N ARG A 360 18.20 33.12 4.27
CA ARG A 360 17.67 32.14 5.22
C ARG A 360 16.32 32.59 5.78
N VAL A 361 15.42 31.62 5.95
CA VAL A 361 14.14 31.79 6.64
C VAL A 361 13.94 30.63 7.59
N THR A 362 13.55 30.91 8.82
CA THR A 362 13.12 29.88 9.75
C THR A 362 11.62 29.64 9.58
N VAL A 363 11.26 28.39 9.30
CA VAL A 363 9.89 27.88 9.29
C VAL A 363 9.62 27.24 10.64
N THR A 364 8.46 27.54 11.23
CA THR A 364 7.95 26.86 12.43
C THR A 364 6.63 26.20 12.08
N ILE A 365 6.54 24.89 12.29
CA ILE A 365 5.34 24.08 12.06
C ILE A 365 4.79 23.68 13.43
N THR A 366 3.47 23.73 13.59
CA THR A 366 2.77 23.34 14.81
C THR A 366 1.50 22.61 14.40
N PRO A 367 1.31 21.34 14.79
CA PRO A 367 0.07 20.64 14.51
C PRO A 367 -1.11 21.34 15.15
N ASP A 368 -2.30 21.04 14.62
CA ASP A 368 -3.54 21.44 15.28
C ASP A 368 -3.62 20.81 16.67
N ARG A 369 -4.21 21.53 17.63
CA ARG A 369 -4.43 21.05 18.99
C ARG A 369 -5.59 20.07 19.08
N GLU A 370 -6.47 20.09 18.09
CA GLU A 370 -7.61 19.19 18.00
C GLU A 370 -7.25 17.86 17.32
N ALA A 371 -6.07 17.77 16.68
CA ALA A 371 -5.58 16.54 16.08
C ALA A 371 -5.33 15.47 17.17
N PRO A 372 -5.96 14.28 17.06
CA PRO A 372 -5.67 13.15 17.93
C PRO A 372 -4.19 12.74 17.95
N GLU A 373 -3.78 12.04 19.00
CA GLU A 373 -2.45 11.41 19.03
C GLU A 373 -2.36 10.32 17.94
N GLY A 374 -1.27 10.31 17.18
CA GLY A 374 -1.09 9.45 16.01
C GLY A 374 -1.47 10.11 14.68
N THR A 375 -2.17 11.25 14.67
CA THR A 375 -2.54 11.94 13.42
C THR A 375 -1.31 12.39 12.65
N VAL A 376 -1.19 11.99 11.39
CA VAL A 376 -0.11 12.46 10.50
C VAL A 376 -0.58 13.70 9.77
N TYR A 377 -0.03 14.86 10.17
CA TYR A 377 -0.29 16.14 9.51
C TYR A 377 0.69 16.40 8.38
N SER A 378 0.27 17.12 7.34
CA SER A 378 1.13 17.42 6.20
C SER A 378 0.77 18.72 5.48
N GLY A 379 1.66 19.18 4.60
CA GLY A 379 1.43 20.37 3.78
C GLY A 379 2.69 20.82 3.04
N TYR A 380 2.63 22.03 2.50
CA TYR A 380 3.71 22.60 1.68
C TYR A 380 4.06 24.01 2.11
N VAL A 381 5.36 24.27 2.29
CA VAL A 381 5.89 25.64 2.28
C VAL A 381 6.07 26.07 0.83
N VAL A 382 5.37 27.11 0.40
CA VAL A 382 5.41 27.61 -0.98
C VAL A 382 6.20 28.91 -1.03
N LEU A 383 7.07 29.02 -2.02
CA LEU A 383 7.83 30.22 -2.34
C LEU A 383 7.40 30.70 -3.72
N THR A 384 6.86 31.91 -3.80
CA THR A 384 6.46 32.55 -5.05
C THR A 384 7.35 33.76 -5.32
N SER A 385 8.09 33.74 -6.43
CA SER A 385 8.89 34.88 -6.88
C SER A 385 8.00 36.02 -7.37
N ALA A 386 8.54 37.24 -7.41
CA ALA A 386 7.83 38.39 -7.97
C ALA A 386 7.45 38.20 -9.46
N GLU A 387 8.17 37.34 -10.17
CA GLU A 387 7.95 36.97 -11.57
C GLU A 387 6.96 35.81 -11.77
N GLY A 388 6.42 35.25 -10.69
CA GLY A 388 5.40 34.18 -10.74
C GLY A 388 5.96 32.76 -10.70
N THR A 389 7.28 32.56 -10.73
CA THR A 389 7.87 31.22 -10.49
C THR A 389 7.54 30.74 -9.08
N THR A 390 7.04 29.52 -8.96
CA THR A 390 6.76 28.84 -7.69
C THR A 390 7.77 27.73 -7.41
N LEU A 391 8.13 27.57 -6.14
CA LEU A 391 8.82 26.41 -5.59
C LEU A 391 8.10 25.94 -4.33
N SER A 392 8.18 24.65 -4.01
CA SER A 392 7.58 24.07 -2.81
C SER A 392 8.58 23.27 -1.98
N VAL A 393 8.30 23.14 -0.68
CA VAL A 393 9.00 22.23 0.22
C VAL A 393 7.91 21.48 1.01
N PRO A 394 7.68 20.19 0.75
CA PRO A 394 6.70 19.41 1.51
C PRO A 394 7.17 19.24 2.96
N PHE A 395 6.20 19.17 3.86
CA PHE A 395 6.42 18.80 5.25
C PHE A 395 5.38 17.77 5.70
N ALA A 396 5.78 16.94 6.67
CA ALA A 396 4.87 16.07 7.39
C ALA A 396 5.42 15.77 8.79
N GLY A 397 4.54 15.48 9.72
CA GLY A 397 4.88 15.02 11.07
C GLY A 397 3.69 14.33 11.71
N MET A 398 3.86 13.85 12.93
CA MET A 398 2.86 13.12 13.68
C MET A 398 2.49 13.89 14.96
N ALA A 399 1.19 14.05 15.23
CA ALA A 399 0.68 14.75 16.40
C ALA A 399 0.70 13.82 17.63
N GLY A 400 1.22 14.30 18.75
CA GLY A 400 1.46 13.51 19.96
C GLY A 400 2.87 12.95 20.06
N ASP A 401 3.00 11.83 20.78
CA ASP A 401 4.24 11.14 21.15
C ASP A 401 4.25 9.73 20.52
N TYR A 402 5.22 9.48 19.64
CA TYR A 402 5.34 8.24 18.88
C TYR A 402 5.69 7.06 19.79
N GLY A 403 6.46 7.32 20.84
CA GLY A 403 6.82 6.35 21.86
C GLY A 403 5.62 5.92 22.72
N ASN A 404 4.56 6.72 22.79
CA ASN A 404 3.33 6.36 23.52
C ASN A 404 2.39 5.47 22.71
N LEU A 405 2.50 5.44 21.38
CA LEU A 405 1.60 4.64 20.54
C LEU A 405 1.77 3.14 20.81
N ASP A 406 0.66 2.44 20.94
CA ASP A 406 0.66 0.99 21.17
C ASP A 406 0.97 0.25 19.87
N VAL A 407 2.02 -0.58 19.90
CA VAL A 407 2.33 -1.53 18.82
C VAL A 407 1.30 -2.65 18.78
N PHE A 408 0.81 -3.06 19.96
CA PHE A 408 -0.26 -4.05 20.14
C PHE A 408 -1.50 -3.38 20.78
N PRO A 409 -2.26 -2.56 20.05
CA PRO A 409 -3.42 -1.90 20.62
C PRO A 409 -4.51 -2.92 20.99
N ASP A 410 -5.26 -2.62 22.06
CA ASP A 410 -6.50 -3.34 22.34
C ASP A 410 -7.59 -2.87 21.38
N LEU A 411 -7.89 -3.72 20.41
CA LEU A 411 -8.90 -3.47 19.37
C LEU A 411 -10.32 -3.86 19.80
N GLY A 412 -10.52 -4.32 21.06
CA GLY A 412 -11.82 -4.78 21.54
C GLY A 412 -12.29 -6.13 20.97
N ILE A 413 -11.47 -6.76 20.12
CA ILE A 413 -11.72 -8.08 19.51
C ILE A 413 -10.91 -9.21 20.20
N GLY A 414 -10.27 -8.91 21.33
CA GLY A 414 -9.56 -9.92 22.14
C GLY A 414 -8.15 -10.28 21.65
N VAL A 415 -7.53 -9.47 20.78
CA VAL A 415 -6.14 -9.66 20.33
C VAL A 415 -5.18 -8.67 21.01
N PRO A 416 -3.89 -9.00 21.22
CA PRO A 416 -3.25 -10.28 20.89
C PRO A 416 -3.84 -11.47 21.67
N ALA A 417 -3.88 -12.63 21.02
CA ALA A 417 -4.48 -13.86 21.56
C ALA A 417 -3.59 -15.07 21.32
N LEU A 418 -3.70 -16.09 22.19
CA LEU A 418 -3.18 -17.42 21.91
C LEU A 418 -4.29 -18.19 21.18
N VAL A 419 -3.98 -18.72 20.01
CA VAL A 419 -4.94 -19.38 19.13
C VAL A 419 -4.44 -20.75 18.69
N GLU A 420 -5.38 -21.62 18.36
CA GLU A 420 -5.16 -22.84 17.58
C GLU A 420 -5.34 -22.51 16.10
N VAL A 421 -4.44 -23.03 15.26
CA VAL A 421 -4.45 -22.79 13.83
C VAL A 421 -4.61 -24.13 13.12
N VAL A 422 -5.66 -24.23 12.31
CA VAL A 422 -5.83 -25.34 11.38
C VAL A 422 -5.39 -24.85 10.01
N CYS A 423 -4.38 -25.52 9.46
CA CYS A 423 -3.73 -25.14 8.23
C CYS A 423 -3.44 -26.40 7.42
N GLY A 424 -3.88 -26.44 6.17
CA GLY A 424 -3.66 -27.56 5.27
C GLY A 424 -2.23 -27.64 4.73
N ASN A 425 -1.48 -26.53 4.78
CA ASN A 425 -0.10 -26.49 4.30
C ASN A 425 0.82 -25.61 5.18
N TRP A 426 1.79 -26.27 5.82
CA TRP A 426 2.85 -25.61 6.60
C TRP A 426 4.15 -25.59 5.80
N PHE A 427 4.76 -24.41 5.65
CA PHE A 427 6.09 -24.24 5.06
C PHE A 427 7.02 -23.59 6.08
N GLU A 428 8.12 -24.25 6.42
CA GLU A 428 9.11 -23.77 7.41
C GLU A 428 8.52 -23.34 8.78
N GLY A 429 7.38 -23.90 9.18
CA GLY A 429 6.70 -23.56 10.44
C GLY A 429 5.75 -22.36 10.34
N GLU A 430 5.54 -21.85 9.14
CA GLU A 430 4.58 -20.80 8.80
C GLU A 430 3.39 -21.44 8.05
N CYS A 431 2.16 -21.07 8.39
CA CYS A 431 0.98 -21.49 7.65
C CYS A 431 0.91 -20.70 6.34
N VAL A 432 1.00 -21.39 5.20
CA VAL A 432 0.93 -20.78 3.86
C VAL A 432 -0.39 -21.09 3.15
N ASP A 433 -1.36 -21.59 3.91
CA ASP A 433 -2.70 -21.90 3.44
C ASP A 433 -3.55 -20.62 3.40
N PRO A 434 -4.12 -20.23 2.25
CA PRO A 434 -5.04 -19.10 2.18
C PRO A 434 -6.34 -19.31 2.97
N ASP A 435 -6.76 -20.56 3.21
CA ASP A 435 -7.97 -20.93 3.95
C ASP A 435 -7.67 -21.26 5.42
N VAL A 436 -6.68 -20.60 6.00
CA VAL A 436 -6.31 -20.80 7.40
C VAL A 436 -7.48 -20.52 8.33
N GLU A 437 -7.78 -21.48 9.21
CA GLU A 437 -8.81 -21.35 10.23
C GLU A 437 -8.16 -21.12 11.60
N VAL A 438 -8.66 -20.12 12.32
CA VAL A 438 -8.15 -19.72 13.63
C VAL A 438 -9.23 -19.93 14.69
N TYR A 439 -8.86 -20.56 15.81
CA TYR A 439 -9.76 -20.94 16.89
C TYR A 439 -9.24 -20.53 18.27
N ASP A 440 -10.16 -20.27 19.20
CA ASP A 440 -9.85 -20.15 20.62
C ASP A 440 -9.26 -21.46 21.17
N VAL A 441 -8.27 -21.34 22.04
CA VAL A 441 -7.59 -22.49 22.66
C VAL A 441 -8.43 -23.06 23.80
N ASP A 442 -8.77 -24.35 23.71
CA ASP A 442 -9.35 -25.08 24.83
C ASP A 442 -8.35 -25.12 26.01
N PRO A 443 -8.75 -24.82 27.26
CA PRO A 443 -7.85 -24.85 28.41
C PRO A 443 -7.14 -26.19 28.65
N SER A 444 -7.68 -27.29 28.12
CA SER A 444 -7.08 -28.63 28.18
C SER A 444 -6.18 -28.99 26.98
N LYS A 445 -6.09 -28.11 25.97
CA LYS A 445 -5.25 -28.30 24.79
C LYS A 445 -3.78 -28.49 25.19
N VAL A 446 -3.17 -29.51 24.58
CA VAL A 446 -1.73 -29.77 24.66
C VAL A 446 -1.18 -29.70 23.24
N PHE A 447 -0.48 -28.61 22.94
CA PHE A 447 0.17 -28.39 21.65
C PHE A 447 1.34 -29.36 21.44
N ARG A 448 1.59 -29.69 20.17
CA ARG A 448 2.63 -30.64 19.78
C ARG A 448 3.82 -30.00 19.05
N GLY A 449 3.66 -28.77 18.56
CA GLY A 449 4.62 -28.15 17.66
C GLY A 449 4.48 -28.71 16.25
N GLY A 450 5.38 -28.32 15.33
CA GLY A 450 5.25 -28.68 13.92
C GLY A 450 3.92 -28.19 13.33
N GLU A 451 3.05 -29.13 12.92
CA GLU A 451 1.73 -28.87 12.34
C GLU A 451 0.63 -28.53 13.38
N ASP A 452 0.94 -28.62 14.69
CA ASP A 452 0.05 -28.17 15.79
C ASP A 452 0.80 -27.16 16.69
N PRO A 453 1.15 -25.98 16.16
CA PRO A 453 1.93 -24.98 16.89
C PRO A 453 1.04 -24.13 17.81
N ALA A 454 1.60 -23.76 18.97
CA ALA A 454 1.03 -22.68 19.77
C ALA A 454 1.28 -21.35 19.02
N THR A 455 0.21 -20.64 18.68
CA THR A 455 0.29 -19.47 17.80
C THR A 455 -0.24 -18.22 18.48
N ILE A 456 0.45 -17.09 18.31
CA ILE A 456 -0.05 -15.77 18.69
C ILE A 456 -0.72 -15.13 17.48
N LEU A 457 -1.97 -14.74 17.62
CA LEU A 457 -2.67 -13.86 16.69
C LEU A 457 -2.55 -12.43 17.20
N ALA A 458 -2.02 -11.49 16.39
CA ALA A 458 -1.86 -10.11 16.81
C ALA A 458 -1.97 -9.11 15.66
N HIS A 459 -2.47 -7.91 15.98
CA HIS A 459 -2.36 -6.74 15.12
C HIS A 459 -1.07 -5.97 15.43
N LEU A 460 -0.36 -5.53 14.39
CA LEU A 460 0.80 -4.65 14.50
C LEU A 460 0.43 -3.27 13.97
N ALA A 461 0.08 -2.34 14.85
CA ALA A 461 -0.31 -0.99 14.44
C ALA A 461 0.89 -0.21 13.86
N TYR A 462 2.01 -0.20 14.58
CA TYR A 462 3.22 0.53 14.19
C TYR A 462 4.40 -0.39 13.92
N PRO A 463 5.36 0.01 13.06
CA PRO A 463 6.59 -0.72 12.85
C PRO A 463 7.36 -0.95 14.15
N ALA A 464 8.01 -2.11 14.27
CA ALA A 464 8.85 -2.44 15.41
C ALA A 464 10.30 -2.66 14.96
N ARG A 465 11.25 -2.07 15.67
CA ARG A 465 12.67 -2.30 15.40
C ARG A 465 13.06 -3.77 15.63
N ARG A 466 12.39 -4.41 16.58
CA ARG A 466 12.54 -5.84 16.84
C ARG A 466 11.28 -6.38 17.49
N LEU A 467 10.79 -7.51 16.98
CA LEU A 467 9.78 -8.33 17.63
C LEU A 467 10.45 -9.64 18.09
N THR A 468 10.22 -10.03 19.35
CA THR A 468 10.68 -11.31 19.88
C THR A 468 9.52 -12.07 20.49
N VAL A 469 9.49 -13.39 20.32
CA VAL A 469 8.62 -14.28 21.08
C VAL A 469 9.49 -15.14 21.99
N ASP A 470 9.23 -15.04 23.28
CA ASP A 470 9.87 -15.82 24.33
C ASP A 470 8.94 -16.95 24.79
N LEU A 471 9.45 -18.18 24.84
CA LEU A 471 8.83 -19.30 25.55
C LEU A 471 9.22 -19.26 27.03
N ILE A 472 8.24 -19.26 27.93
CA ILE A 472 8.46 -19.16 29.37
C ILE A 472 7.82 -20.36 30.07
N PRO A 473 8.59 -21.19 30.81
CA PRO A 473 8.02 -22.26 31.61
C PRO A 473 7.09 -21.72 32.69
N VAL A 474 5.98 -22.43 32.93
CA VAL A 474 5.02 -22.10 33.99
C VAL A 474 5.17 -23.14 35.10
N THR A 475 5.43 -22.68 36.31
CA THR A 475 5.53 -23.55 37.49
C THR A 475 4.17 -24.11 37.88
N GLY A 476 4.13 -25.22 38.64
CA GLY A 476 2.88 -25.84 39.10
C GLY A 476 1.96 -24.97 39.98
N LYS A 477 2.34 -23.72 40.27
CA LYS A 477 1.50 -22.70 40.92
C LYS A 477 0.99 -21.63 39.94
N GLY A 478 1.10 -21.85 38.63
CA GLY A 478 0.70 -20.90 37.58
C GLY A 478 1.63 -19.69 37.43
N LYS A 479 2.81 -19.68 38.07
CA LYS A 479 3.78 -18.57 37.98
C LYS A 479 4.77 -18.79 36.85
N LEU A 480 5.03 -17.74 36.06
CA LEU A 480 6.08 -17.69 35.04
C LEU A 480 7.47 -17.84 35.67
N ASP A 481 8.29 -18.77 35.17
CA ASP A 481 9.69 -18.92 35.55
C ASP A 481 10.61 -18.17 34.57
N GLU A 482 10.83 -16.89 34.85
CA GLU A 482 11.66 -15.99 34.04
C GLU A 482 13.10 -16.49 33.82
N ARG A 483 13.63 -17.33 34.72
CA ARG A 483 14.98 -17.92 34.56
C ARG A 483 15.00 -19.01 33.50
N GLY A 484 13.86 -19.66 33.28
CA GLY A 484 13.66 -20.69 32.27
C GLY A 484 13.38 -20.16 30.87
N LYS A 485 13.22 -18.83 30.70
CA LYS A 485 12.87 -18.18 29.45
C LYS A 485 13.82 -18.51 28.30
N ARG A 486 13.27 -18.73 27.10
CA ARG A 486 14.02 -18.92 25.85
C ARG A 486 13.40 -18.09 24.73
N GLU A 487 14.22 -17.30 24.03
CA GLU A 487 13.81 -16.65 22.79
C GLU A 487 13.62 -17.74 21.71
N VAL A 488 12.40 -17.87 21.18
CA VAL A 488 12.05 -18.89 20.18
C VAL A 488 11.78 -18.29 18.80
N MET A 489 11.53 -16.98 18.74
CA MET A 489 11.35 -16.23 17.52
C MET A 489 11.95 -14.83 17.69
N ARG A 490 12.60 -14.34 16.63
CA ARG A 490 13.07 -12.97 16.53
C ARG A 490 12.95 -12.48 15.10
N ILE A 491 12.32 -11.33 14.95
CA ILE A 491 12.18 -10.62 13.68
C ILE A 491 12.70 -9.20 13.91
N ASP A 492 13.72 -8.78 13.15
CA ASP A 492 14.26 -7.42 13.22
C ASP A 492 13.65 -6.56 12.12
N TYR A 493 13.39 -5.28 12.41
CA TYR A 493 12.77 -4.30 11.50
C TYR A 493 11.42 -4.77 10.93
N VAL A 494 10.55 -5.23 11.81
CA VAL A 494 9.20 -5.68 11.44
C VAL A 494 8.40 -4.48 10.95
N GLY A 495 7.84 -4.62 9.74
CA GLY A 495 6.83 -3.70 9.25
C GLY A 495 5.56 -3.76 10.11
N ARG A 496 4.53 -3.07 9.67
CA ARG A 496 3.20 -3.19 10.24
C ARG A 496 2.32 -4.07 9.35
N SER A 497 1.15 -4.45 9.86
CA SER A 497 0.15 -5.19 9.09
C SER A 497 -1.19 -4.47 9.18
N PRO A 498 -1.89 -4.22 8.06
CA PRO A 498 -3.27 -3.74 8.12
C PRO A 498 -4.25 -4.84 8.56
N GLU A 499 -3.80 -6.09 8.62
CA GLU A 499 -4.57 -7.26 9.04
C GLU A 499 -3.95 -7.92 10.28
N LEU A 500 -4.65 -8.90 10.85
CA LEU A 500 -4.11 -9.75 11.91
C LEU A 500 -3.01 -10.66 11.37
N SER A 501 -1.95 -10.82 12.16
CA SER A 501 -0.77 -11.62 11.86
C SER A 501 -0.63 -12.82 12.78
N LEU A 502 -0.20 -13.96 12.22
CA LEU A 502 0.11 -15.18 12.96
C LEU A 502 1.61 -15.28 13.30
N PHE A 503 1.93 -15.56 14.56
CA PHE A 503 3.28 -15.83 15.05
C PHE A 503 3.32 -17.20 15.73
N SER A 504 3.62 -18.24 14.94
CA SER A 504 3.58 -19.64 15.36
C SER A 504 4.90 -20.11 15.96
N TRP A 505 4.83 -20.78 17.11
CA TRP A 505 5.97 -21.47 17.70
C TRP A 505 5.99 -22.94 17.31
N ASP A 506 7.04 -23.35 16.59
CA ASP A 506 7.23 -24.70 16.05
C ASP A 506 7.46 -25.82 17.09
N GLY A 507 7.40 -25.51 18.38
CA GLY A 507 7.70 -26.45 19.47
C GLY A 507 9.19 -26.57 19.82
N LYS A 508 10.08 -25.83 19.14
CA LYS A 508 11.54 -25.95 19.32
C LYS A 508 12.15 -24.75 20.04
N VAL A 509 13.18 -25.00 20.81
CA VAL A 509 13.99 -24.00 21.53
C VAL A 509 15.45 -24.01 21.05
N PRO A 510 16.21 -22.91 21.25
CA PRO A 510 17.64 -22.89 20.95
C PRO A 510 18.42 -23.95 21.75
N GLY A 511 19.20 -24.76 21.03
CA GLY A 511 20.12 -25.77 21.54
C GLY A 511 21.58 -25.32 21.49
N LYS A 512 22.52 -26.27 21.61
CA LYS A 512 23.96 -25.98 21.56
C LYS A 512 24.40 -25.66 20.13
N LYS A 513 25.35 -24.74 19.95
CA LYS A 513 25.94 -24.39 18.64
C LYS A 513 24.91 -23.97 17.58
N GLY A 514 23.81 -23.34 18.00
CA GLY A 514 22.79 -22.83 17.08
C GLY A 514 21.81 -23.87 16.53
N THR A 515 21.83 -25.12 17.03
CA THR A 515 20.78 -26.09 16.68
C THR A 515 19.44 -25.69 17.32
N ARG A 516 18.32 -26.14 16.74
CA ARG A 516 17.01 -26.12 17.40
C ARG A 516 16.67 -27.52 17.90
N VAL A 517 16.16 -27.65 19.12
CA VAL A 517 15.75 -28.93 19.73
C VAL A 517 14.33 -28.80 20.27
N ASP A 518 13.60 -29.90 20.33
CA ASP A 518 12.24 -29.90 20.88
C ASP A 518 12.25 -29.43 22.34
N ALA A 519 11.29 -28.59 22.70
CA ALA A 519 11.08 -28.24 24.10
C ALA A 519 10.68 -29.49 24.90
N ALA A 520 11.01 -29.50 26.19
CA ALA A 520 10.58 -30.59 27.07
C ALA A 520 9.04 -30.53 27.25
N PRO A 521 8.36 -31.68 27.46
CA PRO A 521 6.96 -31.66 27.87
C PRO A 521 6.76 -30.81 29.12
N GLY A 522 5.70 -29.98 29.14
CA GLY A 522 5.44 -29.08 30.26
C GLY A 522 4.34 -28.07 30.00
N THR A 523 4.18 -27.14 30.93
CA THR A 523 3.27 -26.00 30.80
C THR A 523 4.07 -24.75 30.51
N TYR A 524 3.67 -23.97 29.51
CA TYR A 524 4.38 -22.80 29.03
C TYR A 524 3.44 -21.61 28.80
N ALA A 525 4.01 -20.42 28.68
CA ALA A 525 3.37 -19.23 28.12
C ALA A 525 4.30 -18.64 27.04
N LEU A 526 3.72 -17.99 26.03
CA LEU A 526 4.46 -17.20 25.06
C LEU A 526 4.38 -15.73 25.44
N ARG A 527 5.51 -15.03 25.43
CA ARG A 527 5.56 -13.58 25.57
C ARG A 527 6.08 -12.95 24.31
N MET A 528 5.22 -12.20 23.63
CA MET A 528 5.60 -11.35 22.51
C MET A 528 6.08 -10.00 23.04
N THR A 529 7.20 -9.50 22.53
CA THR A 529 7.77 -8.21 22.93
C THR A 529 8.22 -7.44 21.69
N ALA A 530 7.70 -6.24 21.51
CA ALA A 530 8.15 -5.28 20.51
C ALA A 530 9.10 -4.26 21.15
N LEU A 531 10.26 -4.07 20.53
CA LEU A 531 11.10 -2.89 20.67
C LEU A 531 10.55 -1.83 19.70
N LYS A 532 10.05 -0.72 20.22
CA LYS A 532 9.44 0.35 19.43
C LYS A 532 10.45 0.96 18.44
N ALA A 533 9.93 1.51 17.35
CA ALA A 533 10.73 2.10 16.27
C ALA A 533 11.26 3.52 16.59
N ASP A 534 10.77 4.15 17.66
CA ASP A 534 11.14 5.49 18.15
C ASP A 534 12.66 5.69 18.39
N GLY A 535 13.39 4.61 18.70
CA GLY A 535 14.82 4.66 18.97
C GLY A 535 15.16 4.87 20.44
N ASP A 536 14.17 5.13 21.29
CA ASP A 536 14.32 5.38 22.74
C ASP A 536 14.49 4.10 23.55
N GLY A 537 14.28 2.95 22.91
CA GLY A 537 14.46 1.65 23.53
C GLY A 537 13.23 1.17 24.31
N ASN A 538 12.11 1.88 24.19
CA ASN A 538 10.83 1.51 24.77
C ASN A 538 10.36 0.15 24.25
N ARG A 539 9.71 -0.61 25.13
CA ARG A 539 9.20 -1.94 24.80
C ARG A 539 7.77 -2.09 25.23
N GLN A 540 7.00 -2.78 24.41
CA GLN A 540 5.67 -3.27 24.75
C GLN A 540 5.69 -4.79 24.72
N SER A 541 5.04 -5.42 25.69
CA SER A 541 4.97 -6.88 25.78
C SER A 541 3.54 -7.33 26.03
N TRP A 542 3.17 -8.44 25.40
CA TRP A 542 1.96 -9.20 25.68
C TRP A 542 2.34 -10.64 26.03
N THR A 543 1.67 -11.24 27.02
CA THR A 543 1.93 -12.63 27.45
C THR A 543 0.66 -13.45 27.38
N SER A 544 0.74 -14.61 26.74
CA SER A 544 -0.39 -15.53 26.60
C SER A 544 -0.84 -16.13 27.94
N PRO A 545 -2.07 -16.67 28.00
CA PRO A 545 -2.42 -17.70 28.98
C PRO A 545 -1.44 -18.89 28.92
N ALA A 546 -1.39 -19.65 30.02
CA ALA A 546 -0.60 -20.87 30.08
C ALA A 546 -1.24 -22.00 29.25
N PHE A 547 -0.43 -22.79 28.56
CA PHE A 547 -0.86 -23.92 27.74
C PHE A 547 0.04 -25.15 27.97
N GLY A 548 -0.49 -26.34 27.69
CA GLY A 548 0.28 -27.58 27.72
C GLY A 548 1.07 -27.78 26.42
N PHE A 549 2.27 -28.35 26.52
CA PHE A 549 3.08 -28.77 25.38
C PHE A 549 3.67 -30.16 25.61
N ASP A 550 3.63 -31.01 24.59
CA ASP A 550 4.30 -32.32 24.61
C ASP A 550 4.61 -32.79 23.17
N PRO A 551 5.89 -32.84 22.74
CA PRO A 551 6.26 -33.14 21.36
C PRO A 551 6.06 -34.61 20.99
N ARG A 552 5.66 -35.48 21.93
CA ARG A 552 5.37 -36.89 21.64
C ARG A 552 4.07 -37.02 20.85
N PRO A 553 4.01 -37.91 19.84
CA PRO A 553 2.78 -38.16 19.10
C PRO A 553 1.68 -38.68 20.05
N ALA A 554 0.47 -38.13 19.91
CA ALA A 554 -0.71 -38.60 20.63
C ALA A 554 -1.08 -40.02 20.16
N SER A 555 -1.57 -40.85 21.08
CA SER A 555 -1.99 -42.22 20.74
C SER A 555 -3.30 -42.29 19.96
N ASP A 556 -4.03 -41.20 19.73
CA ASP A 556 -5.28 -41.20 18.95
C ASP A 556 -5.56 -39.82 18.30
N LYS A 557 -6.03 -39.84 17.05
CA LYS A 557 -6.48 -38.67 16.26
C LYS A 557 -7.87 -38.23 16.74
N ALA A 558 -7.96 -37.14 17.49
CA ALA A 558 -9.25 -36.48 17.73
C ALA A 558 -9.49 -35.43 16.63
N SER A 559 -10.57 -35.61 15.85
CA SER A 559 -11.00 -34.68 14.82
C SER A 559 -11.68 -33.46 15.46
N ALA A 560 -11.18 -32.25 15.19
CA ALA A 560 -11.95 -31.03 15.42
C ALA A 560 -13.04 -30.94 14.34
N LYS A 561 -14.29 -31.15 14.72
CA LYS A 561 -15.46 -30.75 13.95
C LYS A 561 -16.34 -29.90 14.86
N ASP A 562 -16.86 -28.83 14.26
CA ASP A 562 -17.84 -27.88 14.80
C ASP A 562 -17.32 -26.75 15.69
N ARG A 563 -16.60 -25.76 15.13
CA ARG A 563 -16.54 -24.37 15.65
C ARG A 563 -16.42 -23.34 14.52
N ILE A 564 -16.90 -22.12 14.77
CA ILE A 564 -17.03 -21.01 13.82
C ILE A 564 -15.66 -20.33 13.67
N GLY A 565 -15.14 -20.23 12.45
CA GLY A 565 -13.81 -19.68 12.14
C GLY A 565 -13.82 -18.23 11.64
N THR A 566 -12.65 -17.58 11.69
CA THR A 566 -12.32 -16.28 11.07
C THR A 566 -10.98 -16.36 10.33
N THR A 567 -10.84 -15.63 9.21
CA THR A 567 -9.66 -15.61 8.33
C THR A 567 -8.57 -14.65 8.83
N ALA A 568 -7.28 -15.00 8.69
CA ALA A 568 -6.11 -14.16 9.03
C ALA A 568 -4.98 -14.30 7.99
N GLN A 569 -4.11 -13.30 7.84
CA GLN A 569 -2.94 -13.34 6.93
C GLN A 569 -1.60 -13.28 7.69
N GLN A 570 -0.49 -13.49 6.98
CA GLN A 570 0.86 -13.41 7.54
C GLN A 570 1.52 -12.04 7.32
N PRO A 571 2.39 -11.57 8.23
CA PRO A 571 3.15 -10.35 8.01
C PRO A 571 4.19 -10.55 6.89
N GLY A 572 4.20 -9.65 5.91
CA GLY A 572 5.23 -9.64 4.85
C GLY A 572 6.63 -9.37 5.44
N ARG A 573 7.61 -10.19 5.07
CA ARG A 573 9.04 -9.98 5.41
C ARG A 573 9.67 -8.84 4.63
#